data_AF-A0A3D5RJE2-F1
#
_entry.id   AF-A0A3D5RJE2-F1
#
_cell.length_a   1.000
_cell.length_b   1.000
_cell.length_c   1.000
_cell.angle_alpha   90.00
_cell.angle_beta   90.00
_cell.angle_gamma   90.00
#
_symmetry.space_group_name_H-M   'P 1'
#
loop_
_entity.id
_entity.type
_entity.pdbx_description
1 polymer ?
#
loop_
_entity_poly.entity_id
_entity_poly.type
_entity_poly.pdbx_seq_one_letter_code
_entity_poly.pdbx_strand_id
1 'polypeptide(L)'
;MKRKTLTLTLSILACLALIGVGFASWIISADTSTTAQGSFIVDTVTDNRLEATGRWITITKDSGENEVVTSDDNSAKVSFGAPATMDKTDAWLTNDKKGTTEKLTVVYELTVKTKGEEFVSNLSGDEITGIVSCSDATYDPKYVALPTLTVTNKGNGIYYLQLDFDWGTDFGGKNPYVYYNEKEYSDALAQEAFNKLTAIKALNNITFEFKITVKNKTK
;
A
#
# COMPACT_ATOMS: atom_id res chain seq x y z
N MET A 1 -22.87 -7.42 74.16
CA MET A 1 -23.65 -8.59 73.68
C MET A 1 -23.42 -8.80 72.18
N LYS A 2 -22.96 -10.00 71.82
CA LYS A 2 -23.21 -10.78 70.58
C LYS A 2 -23.24 -10.09 69.20
N ARG A 3 -22.32 -10.49 68.32
CA ARG A 3 -22.69 -11.18 67.05
C ARG A 3 -21.78 -12.41 66.85
N LYS A 4 -22.44 -13.56 66.71
CA LYS A 4 -21.89 -14.90 66.52
C LYS A 4 -21.77 -15.22 65.02
N THR A 5 -21.17 -16.39 64.75
CA THR A 5 -21.17 -17.22 63.52
C THR A 5 -19.85 -17.13 62.75
N LEU A 6 -18.78 -17.77 63.25
CA LEU A 6 -18.45 -19.20 63.22
C LEU A 6 -17.82 -19.61 61.87
N THR A 7 -16.49 -19.71 61.94
CA THR A 7 -15.59 -20.68 61.31
C THR A 7 -16.25 -22.00 60.91
N LEU A 8 -15.54 -22.76 60.06
CA LEU A 8 -15.70 -24.18 59.77
C LEU A 8 -16.34 -24.42 58.41
N THR A 9 -15.51 -24.71 57.40
CA THR A 9 -15.26 -26.12 57.06
C THR A 9 -14.36 -26.24 55.83
N LEU A 10 -13.41 -27.18 55.95
CA LEU A 10 -12.93 -28.05 54.88
C LEU A 10 -12.03 -27.40 53.83
N SER A 11 -10.70 -27.43 53.96
CA SER A 11 -9.84 -28.61 54.17
C SER A 11 -9.89 -29.67 53.07
N ILE A 12 -10.50 -29.41 51.92
CA ILE A 12 -10.47 -30.37 50.81
C ILE A 12 -10.39 -29.59 49.52
N LEU A 13 -9.18 -29.26 49.10
CA LEU A 13 -8.62 -29.74 47.83
C LEU A 13 -7.28 -29.00 47.71
N ALA A 14 -6.28 -29.50 48.42
CA ALA A 14 -5.45 -30.57 47.90
C ALA A 14 -4.56 -30.05 46.78
N CYS A 15 -3.27 -30.20 47.05
CA CYS A 15 -2.38 -30.85 46.11
C CYS A 15 -2.19 -30.08 44.80
N LEU A 16 -1.22 -29.18 44.82
CA LEU A 16 -0.03 -29.21 43.95
C LEU A 16 0.69 -27.89 44.27
N ALA A 17 1.39 -27.72 45.40
CA ALA A 17 2.52 -28.53 45.81
C ALA A 17 3.28 -29.04 44.58
N LEU A 18 4.29 -28.27 44.19
CA LEU A 18 5.42 -28.73 43.41
C LEU A 18 5.12 -29.18 41.98
N ILE A 19 5.57 -28.37 41.02
CA ILE A 19 6.81 -28.71 40.31
C ILE A 19 7.55 -27.38 40.18
N GLY A 20 8.65 -27.15 40.90
CA GLY A 20 9.83 -28.01 40.80
C GLY A 20 10.70 -27.41 39.69
N VAL A 21 11.49 -26.38 39.98
CA VAL A 21 12.82 -26.39 40.63
C VAL A 21 13.99 -26.66 39.69
N GLY A 22 15.09 -25.96 39.97
CA GLY A 22 16.42 -26.20 39.44
C GLY A 22 17.21 -24.90 39.33
N PHE A 23 17.44 -24.15 40.43
CA PHE A 23 18.58 -24.27 41.38
C PHE A 23 19.95 -24.12 40.71
N ALA A 24 20.94 -23.42 41.25
CA ALA A 24 21.30 -22.97 42.61
C ALA A 24 22.51 -22.00 42.43
N SER A 25 23.09 -21.25 43.37
CA SER A 25 22.92 -20.80 44.76
C SER A 25 24.11 -19.83 44.96
N TRP A 26 24.11 -18.80 45.81
CA TRP A 26 24.20 -18.83 47.29
C TRP A 26 24.16 -17.33 47.74
N ILE A 27 23.09 -16.81 48.39
CA ILE A 27 22.70 -16.72 49.85
C ILE A 27 23.08 -15.34 50.48
N ILE A 28 22.40 -14.71 51.46
CA ILE A 28 21.06 -14.73 52.14
C ILE A 28 21.08 -13.47 53.07
N SER A 29 19.95 -12.76 53.27
CA SER A 29 19.32 -12.57 54.61
C SER A 29 18.09 -11.65 54.66
N ALA A 30 17.03 -12.22 55.29
CA ALA A 30 15.92 -11.65 56.06
C ALA A 30 14.84 -10.79 55.35
N ASP A 31 13.89 -11.49 54.72
CA ASP A 31 12.71 -11.00 54.01
C ASP A 31 11.51 -10.65 54.92
N THR A 32 10.79 -9.56 54.59
CA THR A 32 9.47 -9.71 53.94
C THR A 32 9.33 -8.61 52.89
N SER A 33 9.17 -8.95 51.61
CA SER A 33 8.62 -8.01 50.62
C SER A 33 7.57 -8.72 49.79
N THR A 34 6.37 -8.14 49.75
CA THR A 34 5.29 -8.58 48.85
C THR A 34 5.46 -7.81 47.55
N THR A 35 5.81 -8.49 46.47
CA THR A 35 5.78 -7.90 45.13
C THR A 35 4.41 -8.18 44.51
N ALA A 36 3.58 -7.14 44.46
CA ALA A 36 2.39 -7.14 43.61
C ALA A 36 2.80 -6.69 42.21
N GLN A 37 2.65 -7.55 41.22
CA GLN A 37 2.82 -7.18 39.81
C GLN A 37 1.46 -6.72 39.28
N GLY A 38 1.40 -5.47 38.81
CA GLY A 38 0.31 -4.94 38.01
C GLY A 38 0.73 -4.86 36.54
N SER A 39 -0.21 -5.10 35.62
CA SER A 39 -0.01 -4.90 34.19
C SER A 39 -0.30 -3.45 33.80
N PHE A 40 0.45 -2.90 32.85
CA PHE A 40 0.05 -1.65 32.19
C PHE A 40 -1.02 -1.95 31.15
N ILE A 41 -2.15 -1.26 31.22
CA ILE A 41 -3.05 -1.09 30.08
C ILE A 41 -2.62 0.22 29.44
N VAL A 42 -1.94 0.14 28.30
CA VAL A 42 -1.60 1.31 27.49
C VAL A 42 -2.70 1.47 26.46
N ASP A 43 -3.41 2.59 26.54
CA ASP A 43 -4.44 2.96 25.58
C ASP A 43 -3.79 3.51 24.31
N THR A 44 -4.35 3.21 23.14
CA THR A 44 -3.84 3.74 21.87
C THR A 44 -4.47 5.10 21.60
N VAL A 45 -3.66 6.16 21.59
CA VAL A 45 -4.11 7.50 21.18
C VAL A 45 -4.10 7.60 19.66
N THR A 46 -5.27 7.84 19.05
CA THR A 46 -5.38 8.17 17.62
C THR A 46 -5.40 9.68 17.44
N ASP A 47 -4.47 10.22 16.66
CA ASP A 47 -4.43 11.66 16.35
C ASP A 47 -5.55 12.03 15.36
N ASN A 48 -6.58 12.69 15.88
CA ASN A 48 -7.76 13.11 15.13
C ASN A 48 -7.71 14.59 14.70
N ARG A 49 -6.53 15.23 14.61
CA ARG A 49 -6.44 16.66 14.30
C ARG A 49 -6.50 16.99 12.81
N LEU A 50 -6.16 16.02 11.95
CA LEU A 50 -6.12 16.18 10.50
C LEU A 50 -7.27 15.41 9.84
N GLU A 51 -7.75 15.95 8.73
CA GLU A 51 -8.69 15.32 7.81
C GLU A 51 -8.07 15.27 6.42
N ALA A 52 -8.07 14.08 5.82
CA ALA A 52 -7.50 13.82 4.51
C ALA A 52 -8.60 13.28 3.59
N THR A 53 -8.89 14.00 2.52
CA THR A 53 -9.85 13.61 1.48
C THR A 53 -9.19 13.68 0.11
N GLY A 54 -9.73 13.01 -0.90
CA GLY A 54 -9.13 13.06 -2.21
C GLY A 54 -9.92 12.37 -3.31
N ARG A 55 -9.40 12.46 -4.53
CA ARG A 55 -10.01 11.94 -5.75
C ARG A 55 -8.95 11.62 -6.80
N TRP A 56 -9.27 10.68 -7.68
CA TRP A 56 -8.44 10.43 -8.87
C TRP A 56 -8.64 11.52 -9.90
N ILE A 57 -7.54 12.02 -10.44
CA ILE A 57 -7.54 13.10 -11.43
C ILE A 57 -6.80 12.72 -12.70
N THR A 58 -7.19 13.36 -13.80
CA THR A 58 -6.45 13.38 -15.05
C THR A 58 -5.92 14.78 -15.26
N ILE A 59 -4.64 14.90 -15.57
CA ILE A 59 -3.98 16.17 -15.86
C ILE A 59 -3.68 16.20 -17.35
N THR A 60 -4.25 17.18 -18.05
CA THR A 60 -3.98 17.44 -19.47
C THR A 60 -3.50 18.87 -19.65
N LYS A 61 -3.09 19.23 -20.87
CA LYS A 61 -2.78 20.61 -21.24
C LYS A 61 -3.81 21.10 -22.25
N ASP A 62 -4.31 22.32 -22.05
CA ASP A 62 -5.08 23.01 -23.08
C ASP A 62 -4.18 23.56 -24.20
N SER A 63 -4.79 24.20 -25.20
CA SER A 63 -4.06 24.81 -26.32
C SER A 63 -3.10 25.94 -25.92
N GLY A 64 -3.22 26.47 -24.70
CA GLY A 64 -2.32 27.47 -24.12
C GLY A 64 -1.29 26.86 -23.17
N GLU A 65 -1.15 25.53 -23.14
CA GLU A 65 -0.29 24.76 -22.24
C GLU A 65 -0.65 24.84 -20.74
N ASN A 66 -1.84 25.34 -20.40
CA ASN A 66 -2.29 25.38 -19.01
C ASN A 66 -2.72 23.99 -18.55
N GLU A 67 -2.40 23.64 -17.30
CA GLU A 67 -2.87 22.41 -16.69
C GLU A 67 -4.40 22.42 -16.57
N VAL A 68 -5.05 21.42 -17.17
CA VAL A 68 -6.47 21.15 -17.02
C VAL A 68 -6.62 19.88 -16.19
N VAL A 69 -7.29 20.02 -15.04
CA VAL A 69 -7.52 18.93 -14.09
C VAL A 69 -8.98 18.49 -14.19
N THR A 70 -9.19 17.21 -14.51
CA THR A 70 -10.52 16.59 -14.54
C THR A 70 -10.57 15.36 -13.63
N SER A 71 -11.77 14.92 -13.27
CA SER A 71 -11.99 13.71 -12.46
C SER A 71 -13.17 12.94 -13.04
N ASP A 72 -12.88 11.74 -13.54
CA ASP A 72 -13.86 10.81 -14.08
C ASP A 72 -13.44 9.36 -13.79
N ASP A 73 -14.28 8.40 -14.19
CA ASP A 73 -14.05 6.96 -13.96
C ASP A 73 -12.77 6.44 -14.63
N ASN A 74 -12.23 7.13 -15.64
CA ASN A 74 -10.99 6.75 -16.31
C ASN A 74 -9.75 7.34 -15.65
N SER A 75 -9.88 8.36 -14.79
CA SER A 75 -8.75 8.93 -14.05
C SER A 75 -8.02 7.89 -13.21
N ALA A 76 -8.76 6.99 -12.55
CA ALA A 76 -8.21 5.92 -11.70
C ALA A 76 -7.65 4.72 -12.49
N LYS A 77 -7.96 4.60 -13.79
CA LYS A 77 -7.61 3.43 -14.59
C LYS A 77 -6.17 3.52 -15.11
N VAL A 78 -5.44 2.43 -14.92
CA VAL A 78 -4.15 2.13 -15.55
C VAL A 78 -4.40 1.22 -16.74
N SER A 79 -3.64 1.42 -17.82
CA SER A 79 -3.77 0.66 -19.06
C SER A 79 -2.42 0.10 -19.48
N PHE A 80 -2.26 -1.22 -19.39
CA PHE A 80 -1.13 -1.96 -19.94
C PHE A 80 -1.43 -2.35 -21.40
N GLY A 81 -1.57 -1.31 -22.23
CA GLY A 81 -2.09 -1.40 -23.60
C GLY A 81 -1.02 -1.30 -24.68
N ALA A 82 -1.43 -0.85 -25.86
CA ALA A 82 -0.50 -0.59 -26.96
C ALA A 82 0.40 0.61 -26.63
N PRO A 83 1.69 0.60 -26.97
CA PRO A 83 2.52 1.79 -26.84
C PRO A 83 1.99 2.92 -27.74
N ALA A 84 2.35 4.16 -27.41
CA ALA A 84 1.89 5.33 -28.17
C ALA A 84 2.25 5.21 -29.66
N THR A 85 3.48 4.79 -29.95
CA THR A 85 4.04 4.57 -31.29
C THR A 85 4.29 3.08 -31.54
N MET A 86 4.04 2.63 -32.78
CA MET A 86 4.23 1.24 -33.22
C MET A 86 4.82 1.25 -34.63
N ASP A 87 6.01 1.85 -34.76
CA ASP A 87 6.55 2.25 -36.06
C ASP A 87 7.54 1.21 -36.62
N LYS A 88 7.60 0.02 -36.03
CA LYS A 88 8.53 -1.01 -36.45
C LYS A 88 8.02 -1.72 -37.70
N THR A 89 8.75 -1.54 -38.81
CA THR A 89 8.58 -2.30 -40.05
C THR A 89 8.80 -3.80 -39.77
N ASP A 90 7.91 -4.64 -40.32
CA ASP A 90 7.93 -6.10 -40.16
C ASP A 90 7.83 -6.60 -38.71
N ALA A 91 7.15 -5.84 -37.84
CA ALA A 91 6.83 -6.28 -36.49
C ALA A 91 6.02 -7.59 -36.51
N TRP A 92 6.59 -8.65 -35.92
CA TRP A 92 5.93 -9.96 -35.84
C TRP A 92 4.91 -10.04 -34.70
N LEU A 93 5.07 -9.22 -33.66
CA LEU A 93 4.06 -9.01 -32.63
C LEU A 93 3.36 -7.67 -32.86
N THR A 94 2.03 -7.68 -32.98
CA THR A 94 1.24 -6.47 -33.20
C THR A 94 0.14 -6.32 -32.16
N ASN A 95 -0.30 -5.09 -31.96
CA ASN A 95 -1.48 -4.75 -31.17
C ASN A 95 -2.42 -3.96 -32.08
N ASP A 96 -3.70 -4.33 -32.14
CA ASP A 96 -4.67 -3.71 -33.04
C ASP A 96 -5.17 -2.34 -32.54
N LYS A 97 -4.66 -1.86 -31.41
CA LYS A 97 -5.09 -0.67 -30.66
C LYS A 97 -6.58 -0.66 -30.31
N LYS A 98 -7.31 -1.76 -30.54
CA LYS A 98 -8.74 -1.91 -30.18
C LYS A 98 -8.82 -2.32 -28.71
N GLY A 99 -8.31 -1.47 -27.83
CA GLY A 99 -8.25 -1.80 -26.41
C GLY A 99 -8.05 -0.56 -25.58
N THR A 100 -6.91 0.11 -25.75
CA THR A 100 -6.54 1.41 -25.18
C THR A 100 -5.06 1.65 -25.50
N THR A 101 -4.66 2.92 -25.60
CA THR A 101 -3.24 3.26 -25.50
C THR A 101 -2.76 3.00 -24.08
N GLU A 102 -1.50 2.62 -23.94
CA GLU A 102 -0.82 2.50 -22.67
C GLU A 102 -0.96 3.80 -21.85
N LYS A 103 -1.32 3.65 -20.58
CA LYS A 103 -1.41 4.71 -19.57
C LYS A 103 -0.92 4.12 -18.26
N LEU A 104 0.36 4.31 -17.96
CA LEU A 104 1.01 3.75 -16.77
C LEU A 104 1.08 4.75 -15.60
N THR A 105 0.64 5.98 -15.82
CA THR A 105 0.61 7.01 -14.77
C THR A 105 -0.83 7.32 -14.39
N VAL A 106 -1.09 7.33 -13.08
CA VAL A 106 -2.35 7.83 -12.48
C VAL A 106 -2.03 8.77 -11.34
N VAL A 107 -2.90 9.75 -11.09
CA VAL A 107 -2.67 10.78 -10.09
C VAL A 107 -3.86 10.85 -9.14
N TYR A 108 -3.56 10.81 -7.84
CA TYR A 108 -4.53 11.06 -6.78
C TYR A 108 -4.30 12.45 -6.20
N GLU A 109 -5.33 13.31 -6.27
CA GLU A 109 -5.33 14.60 -5.60
C GLU A 109 -5.76 14.41 -4.15
N LEU A 110 -4.87 14.72 -3.23
CA LEU A 110 -5.09 14.70 -1.80
C LEU A 110 -5.26 16.13 -1.28
N THR A 111 -6.33 16.35 -0.53
CA THR A 111 -6.57 17.57 0.24
C THR A 111 -6.42 17.27 1.71
N VAL A 112 -5.57 18.03 2.40
CA VAL A 112 -5.34 17.91 3.85
C VAL A 112 -5.78 19.18 4.55
N LYS A 113 -6.69 19.01 5.51
CA LYS A 113 -7.20 20.06 6.38
C LYS A 113 -7.00 19.71 7.85
N THR A 114 -7.04 20.72 8.70
CA THR A 114 -7.26 20.53 10.13
C THR A 114 -8.76 20.27 10.38
N LYS A 115 -9.11 19.73 11.55
CA LYS A 115 -10.52 19.67 11.99
C LYS A 115 -11.22 21.02 12.11
N GLY A 116 -10.45 22.12 12.12
CA GLY A 116 -10.99 23.48 12.03
C GLY A 116 -11.30 23.92 10.59
N GLU A 117 -11.25 23.01 9.61
CA GLU A 117 -11.41 23.25 8.17
C GLU A 117 -10.33 24.12 7.53
N GLU A 118 -9.27 24.44 8.26
CA GLU A 118 -8.14 25.19 7.74
C GLU A 118 -7.21 24.28 6.93
N PHE A 119 -6.78 24.74 5.76
CA PHE A 119 -5.82 24.00 4.95
C PHE A 119 -4.48 23.88 5.67
N VAL A 120 -3.93 22.66 5.66
CA VAL A 120 -2.59 22.43 6.21
C VAL A 120 -1.56 22.85 5.17
N SER A 121 -1.06 24.06 5.27
CA SER A 121 0.17 24.47 4.58
C SER A 121 1.38 23.92 5.35
N ASN A 122 2.43 23.52 4.64
CA ASN A 122 3.76 23.12 5.16
C ASN A 122 3.99 21.63 5.46
N LEU A 123 3.14 20.70 4.97
CA LEU A 123 3.60 19.30 5.00
C LEU A 123 4.76 19.11 4.02
N SER A 124 5.86 18.55 4.51
CA SER A 124 6.98 18.10 3.69
C SER A 124 6.65 16.76 3.01
N GLY A 125 7.27 16.47 1.86
CA GLY A 125 6.91 15.30 1.06
C GLY A 125 7.05 13.94 1.79
N ASP A 126 7.88 13.87 2.83
CA ASP A 126 8.08 12.70 3.70
C ASP A 126 6.96 12.49 4.75
N GLU A 127 6.11 13.49 4.97
CA GLU A 127 4.96 13.40 5.87
C GLU A 127 3.73 12.80 5.18
N ILE A 128 3.73 12.74 3.85
CA ILE A 128 2.74 12.04 3.05
C ILE A 128 3.41 10.84 2.42
N THR A 129 3.05 9.65 2.91
CA THR A 129 3.54 8.38 2.35
C THR A 129 2.39 7.62 1.74
N GLY A 130 2.65 6.87 0.69
CA GLY A 130 1.66 5.97 0.11
C GLY A 130 2.27 4.63 -0.26
N ILE A 131 1.51 3.56 -0.05
CA ILE A 131 1.89 2.19 -0.40
C ILE A 131 0.83 1.64 -1.33
N VAL A 132 1.26 1.11 -2.48
CA VAL A 132 0.39 0.37 -3.39
C VAL A 132 0.62 -1.12 -3.17
N SER A 133 -0.45 -1.88 -3.06
CA SER A 133 -0.41 -3.33 -2.92
C SER A 133 -1.49 -4.00 -3.76
N CYS A 134 -1.21 -5.19 -4.26
CA CYS A 134 -2.21 -6.07 -4.87
C CYS A 134 -2.13 -7.44 -4.21
N SER A 135 -3.21 -7.89 -3.59
CA SER A 135 -3.30 -9.17 -2.88
C SER A 135 -3.92 -10.28 -3.73
N ASP A 136 -4.33 -9.97 -4.96
CA ASP A 136 -4.92 -10.96 -5.86
C ASP A 136 -3.86 -11.98 -6.29
N ALA A 137 -4.18 -13.27 -6.21
CA ALA A 137 -3.25 -14.35 -6.53
C ALA A 137 -2.89 -14.40 -8.03
N THR A 138 -3.68 -13.75 -8.90
CA THR A 138 -3.40 -13.62 -10.34
C THR A 138 -2.34 -12.56 -10.64
N TYR A 139 -2.09 -11.64 -9.70
CA TYR A 139 -1.07 -10.61 -9.86
C TYR A 139 0.33 -11.22 -9.71
N ASP A 140 1.17 -11.03 -10.73
CA ASP A 140 2.59 -11.38 -10.69
C ASP A 140 3.44 -10.15 -11.02
N PRO A 141 4.31 -9.68 -10.09
CA PRO A 141 5.16 -8.52 -10.30
C PRO A 141 6.17 -8.70 -11.45
N LYS A 142 6.39 -9.94 -11.94
CA LYS A 142 7.22 -10.19 -13.11
C LYS A 142 6.61 -9.65 -14.39
N TYR A 143 5.28 -9.56 -14.49
CA TYR A 143 4.60 -9.06 -15.68
C TYR A 143 4.33 -7.56 -15.60
N VAL A 144 3.93 -7.08 -14.43
CA VAL A 144 3.60 -5.68 -14.17
C VAL A 144 4.20 -5.29 -12.83
N ALA A 145 4.98 -4.21 -12.77
CA ALA A 145 5.57 -3.72 -11.54
C ALA A 145 4.57 -2.90 -10.72
N LEU A 146 4.71 -2.95 -9.38
CA LEU A 146 4.05 -1.98 -8.51
C LEU A 146 4.62 -0.58 -8.78
N PRO A 147 3.81 0.47 -8.64
CA PRO A 147 4.21 1.80 -9.04
C PRO A 147 5.18 2.42 -8.03
N THR A 148 5.93 3.40 -8.52
CA THR A 148 6.64 4.35 -7.67
C THR A 148 5.73 5.54 -7.34
N LEU A 149 5.85 6.08 -6.13
CA LEU A 149 5.07 7.24 -5.68
C LEU A 149 5.92 8.51 -5.74
N THR A 150 5.41 9.52 -6.42
CA THR A 150 5.92 10.89 -6.38
C THR A 150 4.87 11.81 -5.75
N VAL A 151 5.25 12.53 -4.70
CA VAL A 151 4.37 13.51 -4.02
C VAL A 151 4.77 14.93 -4.42
N THR A 152 3.83 15.67 -4.99
CA THR A 152 4.02 17.08 -5.38
C THR A 152 3.10 17.98 -4.56
N ASN A 153 3.67 18.96 -3.86
CA ASN A 153 2.90 19.98 -3.14
C ASN A 153 2.39 21.04 -4.14
N LYS A 154 1.07 21.19 -4.26
CA LYS A 154 0.43 22.19 -5.13
C LYS A 154 -0.02 23.44 -4.39
N GLY A 155 0.28 23.54 -3.10
CA GLY A 155 -0.10 24.63 -2.21
C GLY A 155 -1.47 24.44 -1.56
N ASN A 156 -1.77 25.25 -0.55
CA ASN A 156 -3.08 25.27 0.13
C ASN A 156 -3.58 23.89 0.58
N GLY A 157 -2.71 23.05 1.14
CA GLY A 157 -3.08 21.71 1.60
C GLY A 157 -3.42 20.72 0.47
N ILE A 158 -3.14 21.05 -0.79
CA ILE A 158 -3.36 20.19 -1.96
C ILE A 158 -2.04 19.53 -2.36
N TYR A 159 -2.09 18.22 -2.55
CA TYR A 159 -0.96 17.39 -2.94
C TYR A 159 -1.36 16.46 -4.08
N TYR A 160 -0.49 16.33 -5.08
CA TYR A 160 -0.63 15.33 -6.13
C TYR A 160 0.25 14.13 -5.81
N LEU A 161 -0.38 12.97 -5.69
CA LEU A 161 0.25 11.69 -5.44
C LEU A 161 0.25 10.94 -6.78
N GLN A 162 1.34 11.04 -7.52
CA GLN A 162 1.52 10.40 -8.81
C GLN A 162 2.05 8.98 -8.61
N LEU A 163 1.35 8.01 -9.18
CA LEU A 163 1.76 6.61 -9.22
C LEU A 163 2.21 6.27 -10.63
N ASP A 164 3.49 5.97 -10.79
CA ASP A 164 4.09 5.57 -12.06
C ASP A 164 4.34 4.06 -12.04
N PHE A 165 3.45 3.34 -12.73
CA PHE A 165 3.59 1.91 -12.96
C PHE A 165 4.61 1.64 -14.06
N ASP A 166 5.14 0.42 -14.07
CA ASP A 166 6.05 -0.04 -15.11
C ASP A 166 5.75 -1.49 -15.50
N TRP A 167 6.26 -1.92 -16.64
CA TRP A 167 6.27 -3.32 -17.01
C TRP A 167 7.21 -4.10 -16.10
N GLY A 168 6.85 -5.35 -15.83
CA GLY A 168 7.63 -6.19 -14.93
C GLY A 168 8.94 -6.67 -15.54
N THR A 169 9.71 -7.40 -14.73
CA THR A 169 11.06 -7.86 -15.08
C THR A 169 11.10 -8.80 -16.28
N ASP A 170 10.03 -9.55 -16.55
CA ASP A 170 9.94 -10.46 -17.70
C ASP A 170 9.95 -9.74 -19.06
N PHE A 171 9.73 -8.43 -19.05
CA PHE A 171 9.84 -7.55 -20.21
C PHE A 171 10.95 -6.50 -20.06
N GLY A 172 11.73 -6.56 -18.98
CA GLY A 172 12.81 -5.60 -18.71
C GLY A 172 12.33 -4.15 -18.60
N GLY A 173 11.12 -3.91 -18.06
CA GLY A 173 10.55 -2.55 -17.98
C GLY A 173 10.08 -1.98 -19.32
N LYS A 174 9.87 -2.82 -20.33
CA LYS A 174 9.38 -2.39 -21.65
C LYS A 174 8.00 -2.93 -21.95
N ASN A 175 7.24 -2.16 -22.73
CA ASN A 175 6.01 -2.65 -23.32
C ASN A 175 6.26 -3.96 -24.12
N PRO A 176 5.41 -4.99 -23.99
CA PRO A 176 5.59 -6.27 -24.69
C PRO A 176 5.76 -6.13 -26.20
N TYR A 177 5.07 -5.18 -26.85
CA TYR A 177 5.27 -4.88 -28.26
C TYR A 177 6.73 -4.50 -28.55
N VAL A 178 7.31 -3.61 -27.75
CA VAL A 178 8.70 -3.19 -27.89
C VAL A 178 9.64 -4.35 -27.56
N TYR A 179 9.42 -5.01 -26.42
CA TYR A 179 10.26 -6.09 -25.93
C TYR A 179 10.40 -7.25 -26.93
N TYR A 180 9.29 -7.74 -27.48
CA TYR A 180 9.31 -8.89 -28.37
C TYR A 180 9.78 -8.53 -29.77
N ASN A 181 9.39 -7.37 -30.28
CA ASN A 181 9.84 -6.97 -31.61
C ASN A 181 11.33 -6.58 -31.62
N GLU A 182 11.99 -6.31 -30.50
CA GLU A 182 13.47 -6.22 -30.46
C GLU A 182 14.19 -7.54 -30.75
N LYS A 183 13.46 -8.67 -30.80
CA LYS A 183 14.01 -10.01 -30.98
C LYS A 183 13.58 -10.58 -32.34
N GLU A 184 14.43 -11.43 -32.89
CA GLU A 184 14.09 -12.23 -34.07
C GLU A 184 12.95 -13.20 -33.74
N TYR A 185 12.04 -13.38 -34.70
CA TYR A 185 10.92 -14.30 -34.55
C TYR A 185 11.43 -15.74 -34.32
N SER A 186 10.78 -16.45 -33.39
CA SER A 186 10.81 -17.90 -33.31
C SER A 186 9.50 -18.40 -32.71
N ASP A 187 9.11 -19.64 -33.03
CA ASP A 187 7.90 -20.25 -32.48
C ASP A 187 7.95 -20.30 -30.94
N ALA A 188 9.14 -20.51 -30.36
CA ALA A 188 9.35 -20.49 -28.93
C ALA A 188 9.05 -19.11 -28.31
N LEU A 189 9.55 -18.03 -28.93
CA LEU A 189 9.27 -16.67 -28.47
C LEU A 189 7.81 -16.27 -28.68
N ALA A 190 7.18 -16.70 -29.78
CA ALA A 190 5.77 -16.45 -30.04
C ALA A 190 4.88 -17.14 -28.98
N GLN A 191 5.21 -18.39 -28.62
CA GLN A 191 4.51 -19.11 -27.57
C GLN A 191 4.72 -18.47 -26.19
N GLU A 192 5.93 -18.00 -25.89
CA GLU A 192 6.22 -17.26 -24.67
C GLU A 192 5.39 -15.96 -24.60
N ALA A 193 5.38 -15.17 -25.67
CA ALA A 193 4.59 -13.94 -25.76
C ALA A 193 3.10 -14.23 -25.54
N PHE A 194 2.56 -15.27 -26.18
CA PHE A 194 1.18 -15.68 -26.01
C PHE A 194 0.85 -15.99 -24.54
N ASN A 195 1.71 -16.78 -23.87
CA ASN A 195 1.48 -17.16 -22.48
C ASN A 195 1.53 -15.95 -21.55
N LYS A 196 2.54 -15.08 -21.68
CA LYS A 196 2.68 -13.89 -20.82
C LYS A 196 1.59 -12.86 -21.06
N LEU A 197 1.21 -12.62 -22.31
CA LEU A 197 0.11 -11.69 -22.64
C LEU A 197 -1.25 -12.24 -22.17
N THR A 198 -1.43 -13.56 -22.16
CA THR A 198 -2.62 -14.19 -21.58
C THR A 198 -2.68 -13.97 -20.07
N ALA A 199 -1.55 -14.07 -19.36
CA ALA A 199 -1.47 -13.77 -17.94
C ALA A 199 -1.77 -12.28 -17.64
N ILE A 200 -1.22 -11.35 -18.43
CA ILE A 200 -1.52 -9.91 -18.30
C ILE A 200 -3.01 -9.63 -18.53
N LYS A 201 -3.63 -10.27 -19.53
CA LYS A 201 -5.07 -10.09 -19.81
C LYS A 201 -5.96 -10.50 -18.63
N ALA A 202 -5.52 -11.45 -17.81
CA ALA A 202 -6.25 -11.86 -16.61
C ALA A 202 -6.35 -10.75 -15.55
N LEU A 203 -5.47 -9.73 -15.62
CA LEU A 203 -5.46 -8.59 -14.70
C LEU A 203 -6.60 -7.58 -14.96
N ASN A 204 -7.37 -7.69 -16.05
CA ASN A 204 -8.41 -6.70 -16.40
C ASN A 204 -9.51 -6.51 -15.33
N ASN A 205 -9.66 -7.47 -14.41
CA ASN A 205 -10.70 -7.44 -13.36
C ASN A 205 -10.13 -7.30 -11.95
N ILE A 206 -8.81 -7.09 -11.80
CA ILE A 206 -8.19 -6.94 -10.48
C ILE A 206 -8.01 -5.48 -10.11
N THR A 207 -8.01 -5.22 -8.81
CA THR A 207 -7.80 -3.88 -8.24
C THR A 207 -6.55 -3.87 -7.38
N PHE A 208 -5.78 -2.79 -7.47
CA PHE A 208 -4.75 -2.48 -6.49
C PHE A 208 -5.34 -1.62 -5.36
N GLU A 209 -4.79 -1.74 -4.17
CA GLU A 209 -5.10 -0.89 -3.01
C GLU A 209 -4.01 0.17 -2.88
N PHE A 210 -4.41 1.44 -2.70
CA PHE A 210 -3.50 2.54 -2.43
C PHE A 210 -3.74 3.10 -1.02
N LYS A 211 -2.85 2.77 -0.08
CA LYS A 211 -2.92 3.23 1.30
C LYS A 211 -2.11 4.50 1.47
N ILE A 212 -2.78 5.60 1.75
CA ILE A 212 -2.17 6.91 2.01
C ILE A 212 -2.08 7.11 3.52
N THR A 213 -0.93 7.58 3.99
CA THR A 213 -0.71 7.99 5.39
C THR A 213 -0.23 9.43 5.39
N VAL A 214 -0.90 10.26 6.19
CA VAL A 214 -0.51 11.65 6.44
C VAL A 214 -0.08 11.75 7.90
N LYS A 215 1.18 12.11 8.13
CA LYS A 215 1.74 12.30 9.47
C LYS A 215 1.67 13.77 9.84
N ASN A 216 1.08 14.05 11.00
CA ASN A 216 1.18 15.36 11.60
C ASN A 216 2.53 15.47 12.33
N LYS A 217 3.43 16.38 11.92
CA LYS A 217 4.49 16.82 12.82
C LYS A 217 3.86 17.69 13.90
N THR A 218 3.43 17.03 14.97
CA THR A 218 3.21 17.72 16.23
C THR A 218 4.53 18.42 16.60
N LYS A 219 4.53 19.75 16.64
CA LYS A 219 5.40 20.47 17.58
C LYS A 219 4.83 20.31 18.98
#